data_AF-A0A5D4RK25-F1
#
_entry.id   AF-A0A5D4RK25-F1
#
_cell.length_a   1.000
_cell.length_b   1.000
_cell.length_c   1.000
_cell.angle_alpha   90.00
_cell.angle_beta   90.00
_cell.angle_gamma   90.00
#
_symmetry.space_group_name_H-M   'P 1'
#
loop_
_entity.id
_entity.type
_entity.pdbx_description
1 polymer ?
#
loop_
_entity_poly.entity_id
_entity_poly.type
_entity_poly.pdbx_seq_one_letter_code
_entity_poly.pdbx_strand_id
1 'polypeptide(L)' 'MAYFKYKVFTYNNRAIMNNDETLEADLKELGDQGWELVSALPIIKGDGSEGDIDVRTNEIKFIFKKENS' A
#
# COMPACT_ATOMS: atom_id res chain seq x y z
N MET A 1 10.86 17.69 -19.11
CA MET A 1 9.61 17.11 -18.60
C MET A 1 10.01 15.89 -17.78
N ALA A 2 9.66 15.83 -16.50
CA ALA A 2 9.99 14.67 -15.67
C ALA A 2 9.10 13.48 -16.07
N TYR A 3 9.70 12.29 -16.23
CA TYR A 3 8.97 11.05 -16.46
C TYR A 3 8.95 10.27 -15.16
N PHE A 4 7.78 9.74 -14.76
CA PHE A 4 7.64 8.97 -13.53
C PHE A 4 7.42 7.49 -13.82
N LYS A 5 8.07 6.63 -13.04
CA LYS A 5 7.74 5.22 -12.92
C LYS A 5 6.80 5.03 -11.73
N TYR A 6 5.88 4.08 -11.82
CA TYR A 6 4.95 3.74 -10.75
C TYR A 6 5.12 2.29 -10.31
N LYS A 7 5.00 2.05 -9.00
CA LYS A 7 4.89 0.72 -8.40
C LYS A 7 3.59 0.63 -7.61
N VAL A 8 2.91 -0.50 -7.73
CA VAL A 8 1.70 -0.80 -6.95
C VAL A 8 1.96 -2.07 -6.14
N PHE A 9 1.78 -1.98 -4.83
CA PHE A 9 2.00 -3.07 -3.87
C PHE A 9 0.71 -3.32 -3.10
N THR A 10 0.32 -4.58 -2.94
CA THR A 10 -0.82 -4.95 -2.09
C THR A 10 -0.30 -5.66 -0.87
N TYR A 11 -0.56 -5.11 0.30
CA TYR A 11 -0.23 -5.71 1.58
C TYR A 11 -1.48 -6.37 2.17
N ASN A 12 -1.39 -7.68 2.37
CA ASN A 12 -2.41 -8.44 3.08
C ASN A 12 -1.95 -8.56 4.53
N ASN A 13 -2.72 -8.00 5.46
CA ASN A 13 -2.57 -7.93 6.91
C ASN A 13 -2.43 -9.32 7.55
N ARG A 14 -1.35 -10.04 7.20
CA ARG A 14 -0.74 -11.08 8.01
C ARG A 14 -0.38 -10.37 9.29
N ALA A 15 -0.93 -10.84 10.41
CA ALA A 15 -0.88 -10.14 11.69
C ALA A 15 0.48 -9.43 11.84
N ILE A 16 0.44 -8.09 11.89
CA ILE A 16 1.59 -7.21 12.15
C ILE A 16 2.36 -7.66 13.42
N MET A 17 1.77 -8.55 14.22
CA MET A 17 2.29 -9.09 15.46
C MET A 17 3.18 -10.34 15.35
N ASN A 18 3.47 -10.94 14.19
CA ASN A 18 4.36 -12.13 14.18
C ASN A 18 5.14 -12.31 12.87
N ASN A 19 6.21 -11.52 12.71
CA ASN A 19 7.58 -11.93 12.30
C ASN A 19 8.32 -10.74 11.67
N ASP A 20 9.62 -10.67 11.94
CA ASP A 20 10.53 -9.52 11.81
C ASP A 20 10.84 -9.00 10.36
N GLU A 21 9.97 -9.25 9.39
CA GLU A 21 9.95 -8.54 8.11
C GLU A 21 8.64 -7.73 8.03
N THR A 22 8.66 -6.59 8.71
CA THR A 22 7.49 -5.73 8.91
C THR A 22 7.16 -4.98 7.63
N LEU A 23 5.87 -4.68 7.42
CA LEU A 23 5.43 -3.71 6.39
C LEU A 23 6.30 -2.45 6.41
N GLU A 24 6.71 -2.01 7.60
CA GLU A 24 7.64 -0.90 7.77
C GLU A 24 9.00 -1.11 7.09
N ALA A 25 9.59 -2.31 7.16
CA ALA A 25 10.83 -2.65 6.46
C ALA A 25 10.65 -2.57 4.93
N ASP A 26 9.56 -3.12 4.39
CA ASP A 26 9.24 -3.05 2.95
C ASP A 26 9.05 -1.60 2.48
N LEU A 27 8.31 -0.80 3.26
CA LEU A 27 8.07 0.62 2.98
C LEU A 27 9.39 1.41 3.07
N LYS A 28 10.24 1.09 4.04
CA LYS A 28 11.55 1.71 4.21
C LYS A 28 12.47 1.39 3.03
N GLU A 29 12.55 0.13 2.61
CA GLU A 29 13.38 -0.28 1.46
C GLU A 29 12.95 0.46 0.19
N LEU A 30 11.64 0.61 -0.05
CA LEU A 30 11.13 1.39 -1.17
C LEU A 30 11.56 2.86 -1.08
N GLY A 31 11.48 3.47 0.09
CA GLY A 31 11.99 4.82 0.34
C GLY A 31 13.50 4.94 0.08
N ASP A 32 14.30 4.01 0.58
CA ASP A 32 15.76 3.95 0.37
C ASP A 32 16.11 3.78 -1.13
N GLN A 33 15.27 3.07 -1.88
CA GLN A 33 15.38 2.95 -3.35
C GLN A 33 14.91 4.21 -4.11
N GLY A 34 14.48 5.27 -3.42
CA GLY A 34 14.01 6.53 -4.01
C GLY A 34 12.59 6.48 -4.56
N TRP A 35 11.75 5.57 -4.05
CA TRP A 35 10.31 5.58 -4.33
C TRP A 35 9.58 6.49 -3.33
N GLU A 36 8.71 7.35 -3.84
CA GLU A 36 7.86 8.23 -3.07
C GLU A 36 6.45 7.64 -2.96
N LEU A 37 5.92 7.56 -1.74
CA LEU A 37 4.54 7.12 -1.51
C LEU A 37 3.55 8.17 -2.03
N VAL A 38 2.62 7.76 -2.88
CA VAL A 38 1.57 8.61 -3.45
C VAL A 38 0.23 8.36 -2.76
N SER A 39 -0.11 7.10 -2.49
CA SER A 39 -1.41 6.73 -1.93
C SER A 39 -1.36 5.39 -1.20
N ALA A 40 -2.17 5.25 -0.15
CA ALA A 40 -2.47 4.00 0.52
C ALA A 40 -4.01 3.84 0.57
N LEU A 41 -4.53 2.77 -0.04
CA LEU A 41 -5.97 2.56 -0.25
C LEU A 41 -6.41 1.20 0.31
N PRO A 42 -7.37 1.14 1.24
CA PRO A 42 -7.98 -0.13 1.64
C PRO A 42 -8.70 -0.77 0.44
N ILE A 43 -8.47 -2.06 0.19
CA ILE A 43 -9.21 -2.83 -0.81
C ILE A 43 -10.47 -3.36 -0.15
N ILE A 44 -11.64 -2.85 -0.57
CA ILE A 44 -12.93 -3.25 -0.04
C ILE A 44 -13.53 -4.30 -0.98
N LYS A 45 -13.76 -5.52 -0.49
CA LYS A 45 -14.58 -6.53 -1.18
C LYS A 45 -16.00 -6.36 -0.66
N GLY A 46 -16.86 -5.70 -1.42
CA GLY A 46 -18.22 -5.39 -0.99
C GLY A 46 -19.23 -6.45 -1.45
N ASP A 47 -20.03 -6.96 -0.52
CA ASP A 47 -21.39 -7.45 -0.77
C ASP A 47 -22.33 -6.35 -0.24
N GLY A 48 -22.65 -5.37 -1.09
CA GLY A 48 -23.29 -4.13 -0.67
C GLY A 48 -24.75 -4.28 -0.24
N SER A 49 -25.10 -3.75 0.94
CA SER A 49 -26.42 -3.19 1.25
C SER A 49 -26.23 -1.75 1.72
N GLU A 50 -27.13 -0.85 1.30
CA GLU A 50 -27.00 0.61 1.48
C GLU A 50 -26.98 1.01 2.97
N GLY A 51 -25.97 1.75 3.41
CA GLY A 51 -25.80 2.23 4.79
C GLY A 51 -24.38 2.74 5.08
N ASP A 52 -24.12 3.18 6.32
CA ASP A 52 -22.76 3.45 6.81
C ASP A 52 -21.96 2.13 6.84
N ILE A 53 -20.99 2.00 5.93
CA ILE A 53 -20.17 0.80 5.80
C ILE A 53 -18.96 0.95 6.72
N ASP A 54 -18.92 0.20 7.82
CA ASP A 54 -17.69 -0.04 8.59
C ASP A 54 -16.76 -0.93 7.73
N VAL A 55 -15.77 -0.31 7.11
CA VAL A 55 -14.84 -0.97 6.20
C VAL A 55 -13.72 -1.63 7.01
N ARG A 56 -13.85 -2.95 7.20
CA ARG A 56 -12.78 -3.78 7.75
C ARG A 56 -12.16 -4.58 6.63
N THR A 57 -10.99 -4.15 6.16
CA THR A 57 -10.21 -4.92 5.20
C THR A 57 -8.83 -5.25 5.74
N ASN A 58 -8.40 -6.46 5.43
CA ASN A 58 -7.05 -6.92 5.67
C ASN A 58 -6.15 -6.66 4.45
N GLU A 59 -6.59 -5.92 3.43
CA GLU A 59 -5.81 -5.70 2.22
C GLU A 59 -5.67 -4.20 1.97
N ILE A 60 -4.43 -3.70 1.93
CA ILE A 60 -4.11 -2.30 1.65
C ILE A 60 -3.26 -2.25 0.38
N LYS A 61 -3.65 -1.40 -0.56
CA LYS A 61 -2.89 -1.10 -1.78
C LYS A 61 -2.07 0.17 -1.59
N PHE A 62 -0.77 0.07 -1.74
CA PHE A 62 0.16 1.19 -1.77
C PHE A 62 0.53 1.51 -3.22
N ILE A 63 0.58 2.81 -3.54
CA ILE A 63 1.00 3.32 -4.84
C ILE A 63 2.21 4.22 -4.61
N PHE A 64 3.30 3.92 -5.31
CA PHE A 64 4.54 4.68 -5.28
C PHE A 64 4.86 5.25 -6.65
N LYS A 65 5.58 6.36 -6.66
CA LYS A 65 6.20 6.91 -7.87
C LYS A 65 7.71 7.09 -7.67
N LYS A 66 8.46 7.11 -8.75
CA LYS A 66 9.88 7.47 -8.75
C LYS A 66 10.19 8.25 -10.02
N GLU A 67 10.92 9.36 -9.89
CA GLU A 67 11.39 10.10 -11.07
C GLU A 67 12.40 9.26 -11.85
N ASN A 68 12.19 9.16 -13.14
CA ASN A 68 13.05 8.41 -14.04
C ASN A 68 14.09 9.38 -14.61
N SER A 69 15.29 9.31 -14.04
CA SER A 69 16.48 10.02 -14.54
C SER A 69 16.87 9.56 -15.94
#